data_AF-A0A8S4A2F1-F1
#
_entry.id   AF-A0A8S4A2F1-F1
#
_cell.length_a   1.000
_cell.length_b   1.000
_cell.length_c   1.000
_cell.angle_alpha   90.00
_cell.angle_beta   90.00
_cell.angle_gamma   90.00
#
_symmetry.space_group_name_H-M   'P 1'
#
loop_
_entity.id
_entity.type
_entity.pdbx_description
1 polymer ?
#
loop_
_entity_poly.entity_id
_entity_poly.type
_entity_poly.pdbx_seq_one_letter_code
_entity_poly.pdbx_strand_id
1 'polypeptide(L)'
;MADKSTNTLPLSRVKTIMKSSPEVSSISQEALHLTGKATELFIQALAKFSYQQSSDKSSLKYRDLAEIVNSEDTLQFLHDIVPRKIKAKEYLKILEESEDAE
;
A
#
# COMPACT_ATOMS: atom_id res chain seq x y z
N MET A 1 11.06 31.41 8.64
CA MET A 1 11.39 31.15 7.23
C MET A 1 10.85 29.77 6.92
N ALA A 2 9.84 29.66 6.06
CA ALA A 2 9.21 28.38 5.76
C ALA A 2 10.23 27.45 5.10
N ASP A 3 10.43 26.28 5.68
CA ASP A 3 11.25 25.22 5.12
C ASP A 3 10.76 24.96 3.69
N LYS A 4 11.67 25.08 2.72
CA LYS A 4 11.38 24.87 1.30
C LYS A 4 11.15 23.39 1.13
N SER A 5 9.92 22.94 1.41
CA SER A 5 9.47 21.55 1.47
C SER A 5 10.01 20.71 0.33
N THR A 6 11.19 20.12 0.56
CA THR A 6 11.82 19.19 -0.34
C THR A 6 11.04 17.90 -0.22
N ASN A 7 10.28 17.54 -1.26
CA ASN A 7 9.77 16.18 -1.38
C ASN A 7 10.97 15.23 -1.27
N THR A 8 10.95 14.31 -0.30
CA THR A 8 11.99 13.30 -0.13
C THR A 8 12.00 12.30 -1.29
N LEU A 9 10.85 12.13 -1.94
CA LEU A 9 10.71 11.31 -3.13
C LEU A 9 11.16 12.05 -4.40
N PRO A 10 11.90 11.40 -5.33
CA PRO A 10 12.30 12.02 -6.58
C PRO A 10 11.07 12.32 -7.46
N LEU A 11 10.75 13.60 -7.64
CA LEU A 11 9.58 14.03 -8.43
C LEU A 11 9.63 13.56 -9.89
N SER A 12 10.82 13.37 -10.47
CA SER A 12 10.97 12.80 -11.81
C SER A 12 10.39 11.37 -11.88
N ARG A 13 10.59 10.55 -10.84
CA ARG A 13 10.06 9.19 -10.77
C ARG A 13 8.57 9.16 -10.48
N VAL A 14 8.09 10.03 -9.59
CA VAL A 14 6.65 10.22 -9.36
C VAL A 14 5.96 10.57 -10.68
N LYS A 15 6.53 11.50 -11.46
CA LYS A 15 6.01 11.88 -12.78
C LYS A 15 5.99 10.72 -13.78
N THR A 16 7.04 9.89 -13.82
CA THR A 16 7.07 8.70 -14.69
C THR A 16 5.97 7.71 -14.33
N ILE A 17 5.74 7.45 -13.05
CA ILE A 17 4.68 6.55 -12.58
C ILE A 17 3.30 7.15 -12.91
N MET A 18 3.07 8.43 -12.65
CA MET A 18 1.80 9.08 -13.01
C MET A 18 1.51 8.97 -14.52
N LYS A 19 2.53 9.08 -15.38
CA LYS A 19 2.41 8.92 -16.84
C LYS A 19 2.32 7.49 -17.34
N SER A 20 2.52 6.47 -16.49
CA SER A 20 2.32 5.08 -16.92
C SER A 20 0.84 4.74 -17.08
N SER A 21 -0.05 5.56 -16.53
CA SER A 21 -1.48 5.44 -16.79
C SER A 21 -1.80 5.96 -18.20
N PRO A 22 -2.47 5.16 -19.06
CA PRO A 22 -2.75 5.53 -20.44
C PRO A 22 -3.65 6.77 -20.57
N GLU A 23 -4.40 7.12 -19.52
CA GLU A 23 -5.29 8.29 -19.52
C GLU A 23 -4.58 9.61 -19.18
N VAL A 24 -3.32 9.57 -18.75
CA VAL A 24 -2.60 10.76 -18.30
C VAL A 24 -1.75 11.36 -19.42
N SER A 25 -2.29 12.38 -20.10
CA SER A 25 -1.60 13.08 -21.19
C SER A 25 -0.59 14.14 -20.70
N SER A 26 -0.97 14.94 -19.70
CA SER A 26 -0.14 16.00 -19.13
C SER A 26 -0.33 16.11 -17.62
N ILE A 27 0.69 16.61 -16.93
CA ILE A 27 0.70 16.75 -15.46
C ILE A 27 1.28 18.12 -15.13
N SER A 28 0.52 18.93 -14.38
CA SER A 28 0.99 20.23 -13.89
C SER A 28 2.05 20.07 -12.79
N GLN A 29 2.88 21.09 -12.58
CA GLN A 29 3.90 21.03 -11.52
C GLN A 29 3.28 20.98 -10.12
N GLU A 30 2.14 21.64 -9.91
CA GLU A 30 1.42 21.62 -8.64
C GLU A 30 0.85 20.23 -8.33
N ALA A 31 0.20 19.58 -9.31
CA ALA A 31 -0.31 18.22 -9.14
C ALA A 31 0.83 17.23 -8.87
N LEU A 32 1.96 17.39 -9.55
CA LEU A 32 3.15 16.57 -9.31
C LEU A 32 3.70 16.75 -7.88
N HIS A 33 3.78 17.98 -7.41
CA HIS A 33 4.27 18.28 -6.06
C HIS A 33 3.34 17.74 -4.98
N LEU A 34 2.02 17.94 -5.15
CA LEU A 34 1.00 17.45 -4.23
C LEU A 34 0.98 15.92 -4.17
N THR A 35 1.04 15.25 -5.33
CA THR A 35 1.09 13.78 -5.41
C THR A 35 2.36 13.24 -4.75
N GLY A 36 3.50 13.90 -4.96
CA GLY A 36 4.76 13.57 -4.28
C GLY A 36 4.61 13.61 -2.76
N LYS A 37 3.99 14.68 -2.23
CA LYS A 37 3.82 14.84 -0.79
C LYS A 37 2.79 13.86 -0.21
N ALA A 38 1.69 13.64 -0.92
CA ALA A 38 0.68 12.66 -0.54
C ALA A 38 1.28 11.25 -0.49
N THR A 39 2.14 10.89 -1.45
CA THR A 39 2.83 9.58 -1.47
C THR A 39 3.75 9.41 -0.26
N GLU A 40 4.49 10.45 0.13
CA GLU A 40 5.33 10.42 1.33
C GLU A 40 4.49 10.18 2.59
N LEU A 41 3.39 10.93 2.76
CA LEU A 41 2.48 10.77 3.89
C LEU A 41 1.81 9.39 3.90
N PHE A 42 1.45 8.87 2.72
CA PHE A 42 0.86 7.55 2.58
C PHE A 42 1.81 6.45 3.08
N ILE A 43 3.09 6.48 2.69
CA ILE A 43 4.10 5.51 3.14
C ILE A 43 4.25 5.57 4.67
N GLN A 44 4.34 6.77 5.24
CA GLN A 44 4.44 6.95 6.69
C GLN A 44 3.21 6.42 7.44
N ALA A 45 2.01 6.73 6.94
CA ALA A 45 0.76 6.28 7.52
C ALA A 45 0.63 4.75 7.48
N LEU A 46 0.88 4.13 6.31
CA LEU A 46 0.82 2.69 6.14
C LEU A 46 1.79 1.97 7.09
N ALA A 47 3.04 2.42 7.15
CA ALA A 47 4.04 1.83 8.06
C ALA A 47 3.64 1.97 9.53
N LYS A 48 3.14 3.16 9.92
CA LYS A 48 2.69 3.44 11.29
C LYS A 48 1.50 2.58 11.69
N PHE A 49 0.45 2.51 10.87
CA PHE A 49 -0.75 1.73 11.17
C PHE A 49 -0.44 0.23 11.25
N SER A 50 0.34 -0.29 10.30
CA SER A 50 0.80 -1.69 10.34
C SER A 50 1.56 -2.00 11.62
N TYR A 51 2.48 -1.12 12.03
CA TYR A 51 3.27 -1.32 13.25
C TYR A 51 2.44 -1.17 14.54
N GLN A 52 1.46 -0.27 14.54
CA GLN A 52 0.54 -0.09 15.68
C GLN A 52 -0.32 -1.34 15.90
N GLN A 53 -0.77 -2.00 14.83
CA GLN A 53 -1.55 -3.22 14.92
C GLN A 53 -0.71 -4.50 15.09
N SER A 54 0.60 -4.45 14.78
CA SER A 54 1.49 -5.59 14.97
C SER A 54 1.59 -6.03 16.43
N SER A 55 1.56 -7.34 16.67
CA SER A 55 1.83 -7.94 17.98
C SER A 55 3.31 -7.81 18.38
N ASP A 56 4.21 -7.67 17.40
CA ASP A 56 5.65 -7.56 17.60
C ASP A 56 6.07 -6.09 17.50
N LYS A 57 6.49 -5.50 18.62
CA LYS A 57 6.95 -4.10 18.67
C LYS A 57 8.44 -3.94 18.37
N SER A 58 9.16 -5.00 18.04
CA SER A 58 10.59 -4.91 17.68
C SER A 58 10.81 -4.67 16.19
N SER A 59 9.89 -5.11 15.34
CA SER A 59 10.05 -5.07 13.89
C SER A 59 8.71 -5.02 13.16
N LEU A 60 8.68 -4.37 12.00
CA LEU A 60 7.53 -4.41 11.10
C LEU A 60 7.73 -5.51 10.05
N LYS A 61 6.77 -6.43 9.93
CA LYS A 61 6.83 -7.58 9.01
C LYS A 61 5.76 -7.47 7.93
N TYR A 62 5.94 -8.21 6.83
CA TYR A 62 4.97 -8.27 5.74
C TYR A 62 3.56 -8.66 6.20
N ARG A 63 3.44 -9.60 7.14
CA ARG A 63 2.14 -10.03 7.67
C ARG A 63 1.37 -8.86 8.30
N ASP A 64 2.08 -7.93 8.93
CA ASP A 64 1.46 -6.77 9.59
C ASP A 64 0.90 -5.79 8.55
N LEU A 65 1.61 -5.62 7.42
CA LEU A 65 1.11 -4.86 6.26
C LEU A 65 -0.10 -5.53 5.62
N ALA A 66 -0.04 -6.85 5.41
CA ALA A 66 -1.15 -7.59 4.82
C ALA A 66 -2.40 -7.56 5.72
N GLU A 67 -2.22 -7.59 7.05
CA GLU A 67 -3.34 -7.52 7.98
C GLU A 67 -4.06 -6.16 7.90
N ILE A 68 -3.34 -5.04 7.98
CA ILE A 68 -3.96 -3.71 7.92
C ILE A 68 -4.61 -3.46 6.55
N VAL A 69 -3.95 -3.89 5.46
CA VAL A 69 -4.48 -3.72 4.10
C VAL A 69 -5.82 -4.43 3.93
N ASN A 70 -5.97 -5.62 4.52
CA ASN A 70 -7.21 -6.40 4.43
C ASN A 70 -8.23 -6.05 5.53
N SER A 71 -7.91 -5.13 6.44
CA SER A 71 -8.81 -4.70 7.52
C SER A 71 -9.40 -3.31 7.28
N GLU A 72 -8.71 -2.47 6.50
CA GLU A 72 -9.09 -1.07 6.27
C GLU A 72 -9.63 -0.86 4.85
N ASP A 73 -10.90 -0.48 4.72
CA ASP A 73 -11.55 -0.27 3.41
C ASP A 73 -10.82 0.78 2.55
N THR A 74 -10.21 1.78 3.17
CA THR A 74 -9.43 2.81 2.46
C THR A 74 -8.17 2.27 1.79
N LEU A 75 -7.72 1.06 2.15
CA LEU A 75 -6.58 0.36 1.59
C LEU A 75 -6.98 -0.76 0.61
N GLN A 76 -8.27 -0.88 0.26
CA GLN A 76 -8.78 -1.93 -0.63
C GLN A 76 -8.01 -2.02 -1.96
N PHE A 77 -7.56 -0.88 -2.49
CA PHE A 77 -6.79 -0.83 -3.74
C PHE A 77 -5.45 -1.60 -3.68
N LEU A 78 -5.01 -2.01 -2.49
CA LEU A 78 -3.80 -2.82 -2.28
C LEU A 78 -4.06 -4.32 -2.09
N HIS A 79 -5.31 -4.79 -2.05
CA HIS A 79 -5.63 -6.20 -1.75
C HIS A 79 -4.88 -7.18 -2.67
N ASP A 80 -4.86 -6.89 -3.98
CA ASP A 80 -4.20 -7.74 -4.98
C ASP A 80 -2.67 -7.61 -4.96
N ILE A 81 -2.14 -6.53 -4.36
CA ILE A 81 -0.71 -6.22 -4.32
C ILE A 81 -0.07 -6.73 -3.02
N VAL A 82 -0.81 -6.68 -1.91
CA VAL A 82 -0.36 -7.08 -0.57
C VAL A 82 -1.36 -8.09 0.05
N PRO A 83 -1.52 -9.28 -0.55
CA PRO A 83 -2.48 -10.27 -0.06
C PRO A 83 -2.02 -10.93 1.24
N ARG A 84 -2.97 -11.45 2.02
CA ARG A 84 -2.67 -12.38 3.12
C ARG A 84 -2.09 -13.67 2.56
N LYS A 85 -0.91 -14.05 3.06
CA LYS A 85 -0.28 -15.32 2.67
C LYS A 85 -0.94 -16.47 3.42
N ILE A 86 -1.38 -17.47 2.68
CA ILE A 86 -1.89 -18.74 3.20
C ILE A 86 -0.97 -19.87 2.75
N LYS A 87 -0.85 -20.93 3.54
CA LYS A 87 -0.08 -22.11 3.12
C LYS A 87 -0.89 -22.90 2.10
N ALA A 88 -0.21 -23.54 1.14
CA ALA A 88 -0.88 -24.42 0.17
C ALA A 88 -1.74 -25.51 0.85
N LYS A 89 -1.26 -26.09 1.95
CA LYS A 89 -2.02 -27.07 2.75
C LYS A 89 -3.32 -26.49 3.33
N GLU A 90 -3.30 -25.23 3.78
CA GLU A 90 -4.49 -24.56 4.31
C GLU A 90 -5.48 -24.27 3.19
N TYR A 91 -4.98 -23.81 2.03
CA TYR A 91 -5.80 -23.57 0.85
C TYR A 91 -6.49 -24.84 0.35
N LEU A 92 -5.77 -25.97 0.27
CA LEU A 92 -6.36 -27.25 -0.12
C LEU A 92 -7.50 -27.68 0.81
N LYS A 93 -7.32 -27.46 2.12
CA LYS A 93 -8.36 -27.76 3.12
C LYS A 93 -9.60 -26.88 2.93
N ILE A 94 -9.41 -25.59 2.62
CA ILE A 94 -10.52 -24.67 2.33
C ILE A 94 -11.29 -25.12 1.07
N LEU A 95 -10.59 -25.61 0.05
CA LEU A 95 -11.23 -26.14 -1.16
C LEU A 95 -12.06 -27.39 -0.87
N GLU A 96 -11.49 -28.38 -0.17
CA GLU A 96 -12.21 -29.60 0.24
C GLU A 96 -13.47 -29.24 1.06
N GLU A 97 -13.36 -28.32 2.02
CA GLU A 97 -14.49 -27.87 2.84
C GLU A 97 -15.55 -27.09 2.04
N SER A 98 -15.16 -26.38 0.97
CA SER A 98 -16.11 -25.70 0.08
C SER A 98 -16.83 -26.66 -0.85
N GLU A 99 -16.17 -27.72 -1.31
CA GLU A 99 -16.77 -28.77 -2.15
C GLU A 99 -17.74 -29.65 -1.35
N ASP A 100 -17.44 -29.94 -0.08
CA ASP A 100 -18.31 -30.70 0.83
C ASP A 100 -19.54 -29.91 1.31
N ALA A 101 -19.54 -28.58 1.14
CA ALA A 101 -20.63 -27.69 1.53
C ALA A 101 -21.65 -27.42 0.40
N GLU A 102 -21.36 -27.88 -0.83
CA GLU A 102 -22.26 -27.86 -2.00
C GLU A 102 -23.01 -29.19 -2.17
#